data_AF-A0A363SYL3-F1
#
_entry.id   AF-A0A363SYL3-F1
#
_cell.length_a   1.000
_cell.length_b   1.000
_cell.length_c   1.000
_cell.angle_alpha   90.00
_cell.angle_beta   90.00
_cell.angle_gamma   90.00
#
_symmetry.space_group_name_H-M   'P 1'
#
loop_
_entity.id
_entity.type
_entity.pdbx_description
1 polymer ?
#
loop_
_entity_poly.entity_id
_entity_poly.type
_entity_poly.pdbx_seq_one_letter_code
_entity_poly.pdbx_strand_id
1 'polypeptide(L)'
;MQISILPTQVILLVFLLAWLGACVVFDLRSRQVPSLLTIPPLVLSALWRLLQGGWLVVILVVALILISDFPWPKWRIPMACIVTILALSISGPSESIYAFLVIFAAWALWEIGVTGGADAKIIISLVLLFGNGLVFIPIVMAGGIQGLLGLMTRKKTIPYTVAITLGTVTWLYLTVVR
;
A
#
# COMPACT_ATOMS: atom_id res chain seq x y z
N MET A 1 19.06 -12.02 -20.96
CA MET A 1 19.44 -12.81 -19.77
C MET A 1 18.13 -13.41 -19.25
N GLN A 2 17.87 -14.69 -19.50
CA GLN A 2 16.61 -15.32 -19.05
C GLN A 2 16.64 -15.42 -17.52
N ILE A 3 15.83 -14.59 -16.85
CA ILE A 3 15.65 -14.67 -15.41
C ILE A 3 14.85 -15.95 -15.15
N SER A 4 15.52 -17.01 -14.69
CA SER A 4 14.86 -18.23 -14.22
C SER A 4 14.15 -17.90 -12.91
N ILE A 5 12.83 -17.69 -12.97
CA ILE A 5 12.00 -17.45 -11.79
C ILE A 5 12.05 -18.72 -10.92
N LEU A 6 12.44 -18.56 -9.65
CA LEU A 6 12.47 -19.68 -8.71
C LEU A 6 11.02 -20.15 -8.41
N PRO A 7 10.78 -21.46 -8.22
CA PRO A 7 9.45 -21.98 -7.90
C PRO A 7 8.80 -21.30 -6.68
N THR A 8 9.61 -20.91 -5.69
CA THR A 8 9.17 -20.19 -4.49
C THR A 8 8.62 -18.80 -4.81
N GLN A 9 9.20 -18.09 -5.79
CA GLN A 9 8.72 -16.78 -6.22
C GLN A 9 7.37 -16.89 -6.94
N VAL A 10 7.18 -17.94 -7.75
CA VAL A 10 5.90 -18.21 -8.41
C VAL A 10 4.80 -18.49 -7.38
N ILE A 11 5.09 -19.29 -6.37
CA ILE A 11 4.13 -19.59 -5.30
C ILE A 11 3.71 -18.30 -4.59
N LEU A 12 4.67 -17.47 -4.17
CA LEU A 12 4.37 -16.18 -3.52
C LEU A 12 3.56 -15.25 -4.41
N LEU A 13 3.85 -15.21 -5.72
CA LEU A 13 3.11 -14.42 -6.69
C LEU A 13 1.65 -14.87 -6.78
N VAL A 14 1.41 -16.18 -6.89
CA VAL A 14 0.07 -16.76 -6.95
C VAL A 14 -0.71 -16.43 -5.68
N PHE A 15 -0.10 -16.57 -4.50
CA PHE A 15 -0.74 -16.19 -3.24
C PHE A 15 -1.07 -14.70 -3.17
N LEU A 16 -0.14 -13.83 -3.58
CA LEU A 16 -0.36 -12.37 -3.62
C LEU A 16 -1.53 -12.00 -4.55
N LEU A 17 -1.56 -12.56 -5.76
CA LEU A 17 -2.61 -12.30 -6.73
C LEU A 17 -3.96 -12.87 -6.27
N ALA A 18 -3.98 -14.05 -5.66
CA ALA A 18 -5.19 -14.63 -5.08
C ALA A 18 -5.74 -13.75 -3.94
N TRP A 19 -4.87 -13.24 -3.08
CA TRP A 19 -5.25 -12.32 -2.01
C TRP A 19 -5.82 -11.00 -2.56
N LEU A 20 -5.14 -10.34 -3.50
CA LEU A 20 -5.64 -9.13 -4.15
C LEU A 20 -6.95 -9.38 -4.90
N GLY A 21 -7.06 -10.51 -5.58
CA GLY A 21 -8.30 -10.95 -6.24
C GLY A 21 -9.44 -11.12 -5.25
N ALA A 22 -9.19 -11.72 -4.08
CA ALA A 22 -10.18 -11.79 -3.01
C ALA A 22 -10.60 -10.40 -2.52
N CYS A 23 -9.65 -9.48 -2.30
CA CYS A 23 -9.94 -8.09 -1.93
C CYS A 23 -10.86 -7.40 -2.96
N VAL A 24 -10.57 -7.58 -4.25
CA VAL A 24 -11.39 -7.04 -5.36
C VAL A 24 -12.79 -7.63 -5.37
N VAL A 25 -12.93 -8.96 -5.21
CA VAL A 25 -14.23 -9.62 -5.20
C VAL A 25 -15.10 -9.10 -4.06
N PHE A 26 -14.54 -8.96 -2.85
CA PHE A 26 -15.27 -8.41 -1.70
C PHE A 26 -15.62 -6.94 -1.88
N ASP A 27 -14.70 -6.13 -2.41
CA ASP A 27 -14.96 -4.71 -2.68
C ASP A 27 -16.04 -4.51 -3.75
N LEU A 28 -16.03 -5.32 -4.82
CA LEU A 28 -17.05 -5.28 -5.87
C LEU A 28 -18.43 -5.75 -5.38
N ARG A 29 -18.47 -6.81 -4.57
CA ARG A 29 -19.73 -7.43 -4.12
C ARG A 29 -20.37 -6.68 -2.96
N SER A 30 -19.55 -6.24 -2.01
CA SER A 30 -20.02 -5.74 -0.71
C SER A 30 -19.64 -4.29 -0.45
N ARG A 31 -18.87 -3.64 -1.35
CA ARG A 31 -18.31 -2.28 -1.17
C ARG A 31 -17.52 -2.09 0.12
N GLN A 32 -17.09 -3.19 0.71
CA GLN A 32 -16.35 -3.26 1.97
C GLN A 32 -15.43 -4.47 1.91
N VAL A 33 -14.17 -4.27 2.31
CA VAL A 33 -13.20 -5.36 2.46
C VAL A 33 -13.13 -5.75 3.94
N PRO A 34 -13.32 -7.02 4.30
CA PRO A 34 -13.31 -7.43 5.70
C PRO A 34 -11.94 -7.21 6.35
N SER A 35 -11.95 -6.87 7.64
CA SER A 35 -10.73 -6.62 8.42
C SER A 35 -9.79 -7.83 8.45
N LEU A 36 -10.36 -9.05 8.45
CA LEU A 36 -9.63 -10.32 8.31
C LEU A 36 -8.82 -10.43 7.02
N LEU A 37 -9.17 -9.70 5.96
CA LEU A 37 -8.43 -9.69 4.70
C LEU A 37 -7.35 -8.62 4.63
N THR A 38 -7.33 -7.67 5.59
CA THR A 38 -6.43 -6.50 5.55
C THR A 38 -5.45 -6.46 6.71
N ILE A 39 -5.87 -6.85 7.92
CA ILE A 39 -5.02 -6.83 9.12
C ILE A 39 -3.96 -7.94 9.08
N PRO A 40 -4.29 -9.23 8.82
CA PRO A 40 -3.26 -10.26 8.81
C PRO A 40 -2.16 -10.04 7.77
N PRO A 41 -2.47 -9.65 6.50
CA PRO A 41 -1.43 -9.29 5.54
C PRO A 41 -0.56 -8.11 5.97
N LEU A 42 -1.15 -7.10 6.63
CA LEU A 42 -0.41 -5.96 7.17
C LEU A 42 0.58 -6.40 8.25
N VAL A 43 0.13 -7.24 9.19
CA VAL A 43 0.99 -7.76 10.26
C VAL A 43 2.08 -8.66 9.68
N LEU A 44 1.74 -9.56 8.77
CA LEU A 44 2.71 -10.46 8.13
C LEU A 44 3.76 -9.70 7.32
N SER A 45 3.36 -8.69 6.55
CA SER A 45 4.28 -7.84 5.78
C SER A 45 5.15 -6.97 6.69
N ALA A 46 4.61 -6.45 7.79
CA ALA A 46 5.40 -5.73 8.79
C ALA A 46 6.45 -6.64 9.45
N LEU A 47 6.07 -7.84 9.89
CA LEU A 47 6.99 -8.82 10.46
C LEU A 47 8.07 -9.23 9.45
N TRP A 48 7.67 -9.50 8.21
CA TRP A 48 8.61 -9.78 7.12
C TRP A 48 9.59 -8.63 6.93
N ARG A 49 9.11 -7.38 6.92
CA ARG A 49 9.97 -6.20 6.73
C ARG A 49 10.94 -6.00 7.90
N LEU A 50 10.53 -6.30 9.14
CA LEU A 50 11.43 -6.30 10.30
C LEU A 50 12.58 -7.31 10.11
N LEU A 51 12.27 -8.53 9.68
CA LEU A 51 13.27 -9.58 9.41
C LEU A 51 14.26 -9.17 8.30
N GLN A 52 13.81 -8.38 7.32
CA GLN A 52 14.64 -7.84 6.25
C GLN A 52 15.41 -6.56 6.63
N GLY A 53 15.40 -6.16 7.92
CA GLY A 53 16.12 -4.99 8.41
C GLY A 53 15.42 -3.64 8.19
N GLY A 54 14.17 -3.64 7.73
CA GLY A 54 13.38 -2.43 7.45
C GLY A 54 12.74 -1.78 8.69
N TRP A 55 13.46 -1.76 9.82
CA TRP A 55 12.95 -1.35 11.13
C TRP A 55 12.30 0.04 11.13
N LEU A 56 12.97 1.03 10.52
CA LEU A 56 12.48 2.41 10.46
C LEU A 56 11.14 2.53 9.73
N VAL A 57 10.93 1.77 8.65
CA VAL A 57 9.68 1.80 7.88
C VAL A 57 8.53 1.23 8.72
N VAL A 58 8.77 0.15 9.46
CA VAL A 58 7.77 -0.45 10.34
C VAL A 58 7.47 0.46 11.54
N ILE A 59 8.50 1.10 12.11
CA ILE A 59 8.33 2.10 13.17
C ILE A 59 7.47 3.26 12.67
N LEU A 60 7.68 3.75 11.43
CA LEU A 60 6.82 4.78 10.86
C LEU A 60 5.35 4.31 10.82
N VAL A 61 5.08 3.11 10.32
CA VAL A 61 3.70 2.58 10.25
C VAL A 61 3.05 2.55 11.63
N VAL A 62 3.76 2.04 12.65
CA VAL A 62 3.25 2.01 14.02
C VAL A 62 3.02 3.42 14.56
N ALA A 63 3.97 4.34 14.35
CA ALA A 63 3.84 5.72 14.78
C ALA A 63 2.64 6.41 14.14
N LEU A 64 2.40 6.22 12.84
CA LEU A 64 1.24 6.77 12.14
C LEU A 64 -0.07 6.22 12.67
N ILE A 65 -0.14 4.92 13.00
CA ILE A 65 -1.32 4.32 13.65
C ILE A 65 -1.58 4.98 15.01
N LEU A 66 -0.55 5.12 15.85
CA LEU A 66 -0.67 5.78 17.16
C LEU A 66 -1.07 7.26 17.04
N ILE A 67 -0.58 7.95 16.00
CA ILE A 67 -0.97 9.34 15.71
C ILE A 67 -2.46 9.41 15.33
N SER A 68 -3.00 8.43 14.60
CA SER A 68 -4.45 8.38 14.31
C SER A 68 -5.30 8.18 15.56
N ASP A 69 -4.78 7.55 16.61
CA ASP A 69 -5.47 7.39 17.90
C ASP A 69 -5.35 8.64 18.80
N PHE A 70 -4.56 9.64 18.39
CA PHE A 70 -4.31 10.84 19.18
C PHE A 70 -5.59 11.71 19.33
N PRO A 71 -5.90 12.22 20.53
CA PRO A 71 -7.20 12.85 20.84
C PRO A 71 -7.41 14.21 20.16
N TRP A 72 -6.35 14.86 19.67
CA TRP A 72 -6.44 16.17 19.02
C TRP A 72 -6.29 16.05 17.50
N PRO A 73 -7.40 15.94 16.73
CA PRO A 73 -7.35 15.64 15.29
C PRO A 73 -6.59 16.70 14.49
N LYS A 74 -6.64 17.96 14.91
CA LYS A 74 -5.93 19.08 14.27
C LYS A 74 -4.40 18.92 14.24
N TRP A 75 -3.84 18.13 15.16
CA TRP A 75 -2.40 17.92 15.29
C TRP A 75 -1.90 16.64 14.61
N ARG A 76 -2.80 15.77 14.15
CA ARG A 76 -2.42 14.47 13.58
C ARG A 76 -1.56 14.61 12.33
N ILE A 77 -2.00 15.42 11.36
CA ILE A 77 -1.23 15.67 10.13
C ILE A 77 0.12 16.35 10.42
N PRO A 78 0.19 17.47 11.18
CA PRO A 78 1.48 18.07 11.54
C PRO A 78 2.45 17.09 12.23
N MET A 79 1.96 16.29 13.19
CA MET A 79 2.78 15.29 13.88
C MET A 79 3.28 14.21 12.93
N ALA A 80 2.40 13.69 12.06
CA ALA A 80 2.79 12.70 11.06
C ALA A 80 3.84 13.25 10.08
N CYS A 81 3.72 14.51 9.67
CA CYS A 81 4.75 15.18 8.86
C CYS A 81 6.10 15.21 9.58
N ILE A 82 6.12 15.64 10.85
CA ILE A 82 7.35 15.72 11.65
C ILE A 82 8.00 14.34 11.78
N VAL A 83 7.23 13.32 12.14
CA VAL A 83 7.74 11.95 12.30
C VAL A 83 8.25 11.39 10.97
N THR A 84 7.56 11.68 9.86
CA THR A 84 8.00 11.23 8.53
C THR A 84 9.29 11.93 8.10
N ILE A 85 9.42 13.24 8.32
CA ILE A 85 10.65 14.01 8.03
C ILE A 85 11.82 13.49 8.86
N LEU A 86 11.57 13.18 10.14
CA LEU A 86 12.59 12.62 11.02
C LEU A 86 13.01 11.22 10.57
N ALA A 87 12.06 10.36 10.19
CA ALA A 87 12.35 9.04 9.64
C ALA A 87 13.15 9.12 8.33
N LEU A 88 12.81 10.08 7.45
CA LEU A 88 13.55 10.33 6.21
C LEU A 88 14.98 10.82 6.46
N SER A 89 15.17 11.70 7.44
CA SER A 89 16.50 12.24 7.80
C SER A 89 17.47 11.16 8.32
N ILE A 90 16.95 10.06 8.87
CA ILE A 90 17.73 8.95 9.42
C ILE A 90 17.91 7.83 8.38
N SER A 91 17.08 7.80 7.34
CA SER A 91 17.09 6.74 6.33
C SER A 91 18.30 6.85 5.41
N GLY A 92 19.18 5.84 5.42
CA GLY A 92 20.36 5.77 4.55
C GLY A 92 20.06 5.42 3.09
N PRO A 93 19.39 4.28 2.78
CA PRO A 93 19.18 3.86 1.38
C PRO A 93 18.09 4.65 0.67
N SER A 94 18.33 5.02 -0.60
CA SER A 94 17.39 5.76 -1.46
C SER A 94 16.08 5.02 -1.73
N GLU A 95 16.10 3.69 -1.80
CA GLU A 95 14.89 2.88 -2.06
C GLU A 95 13.87 2.95 -0.91
N SER A 96 14.34 3.13 0.32
CA SER A 96 13.48 3.27 1.50
C SER A 96 12.71 4.59 1.51
N ILE A 97 13.24 5.64 0.87
CA ILE A 97 12.61 6.98 0.80
C ILE A 97 11.22 6.87 0.17
N TYR A 98 11.10 6.14 -0.95
CA TYR A 98 9.81 5.94 -1.61
C TYR A 98 8.83 5.19 -0.72
N ALA A 99 9.29 4.22 0.06
CA ALA A 99 8.41 3.50 0.99
C ALA A 99 7.84 4.44 2.07
N PHE A 100 8.68 5.30 2.68
CA PHE A 100 8.21 6.28 3.66
C PHE A 100 7.18 7.25 3.07
N LEU A 101 7.46 7.80 1.88
CA LEU A 101 6.57 8.75 1.22
C LEU A 101 5.22 8.14 0.85
N VAL A 102 5.22 6.91 0.32
CA VAL A 102 3.98 6.22 -0.06
C VAL A 102 3.18 5.83 1.18
N ILE A 103 3.82 5.32 2.23
CA ILE A 103 3.13 4.99 3.48
C ILE A 103 2.50 6.24 4.10
N PHE A 104 3.25 7.33 4.18
CA PHE A 104 2.72 8.60 4.66
C PHE A 104 1.56 9.11 3.79
N ALA A 105 1.68 9.06 2.47
CA ALA A 105 0.62 9.49 1.56
C ALA A 105 -0.65 8.62 1.69
N ALA A 106 -0.49 7.30 1.74
CA ALA A 106 -1.60 6.36 1.93
C ALA A 106 -2.30 6.58 3.28
N TRP A 107 -1.53 6.79 4.35
CA TRP A 107 -2.06 7.14 5.66
C TRP A 107 -2.76 8.50 5.66
N ALA A 108 -2.15 9.54 5.08
CA ALA A 108 -2.70 10.89 5.06
C ALA A 108 -4.01 10.95 4.26
N LEU A 109 -4.07 10.28 3.10
CA LEU A 109 -5.29 10.14 2.29
C LEU A 109 -6.42 9.42 3.04
N TRP A 110 -6.07 8.46 3.90
CA TRP A 110 -7.04 7.80 4.77
C TRP A 110 -7.49 8.69 5.92
N GLU A 111 -6.56 9.38 6.59
CA GLU A 111 -6.84 10.26 7.73
C GLU A 111 -7.77 11.42 7.34
N ILE A 112 -7.64 11.96 6.13
CA ILE A 112 -8.53 13.01 5.59
C ILE A 112 -9.83 12.47 4.99
N GLY A 113 -10.05 11.15 4.98
CA GLY A 113 -11.27 10.50 4.51
C GLY A 113 -11.42 10.38 2.98
N VAL A 114 -10.35 10.57 2.20
CA VAL A 114 -10.38 10.42 0.73
C VAL A 114 -10.35 8.95 0.32
N THR A 115 -9.65 8.09 1.08
CA THR A 115 -9.54 6.65 0.80
C THR A 115 -10.11 5.82 1.95
N GLY A 116 -10.60 4.62 1.63
CA GLY A 116 -11.07 3.68 2.65
C GLY A 116 -9.91 3.15 3.48
N GLY A 117 -10.17 2.88 4.77
CA GLY A 117 -9.16 2.29 5.65
C GLY A 117 -8.69 0.90 5.20
N ALA A 118 -9.49 0.18 4.40
CA ALA A 118 -9.07 -1.06 3.76
C ALA A 118 -8.02 -0.82 2.67
N ASP A 119 -8.25 0.15 1.78
CA ASP A 119 -7.35 0.47 0.67
C ASP A 119 -5.98 0.91 1.18
N ALA A 120 -5.97 1.79 2.20
CA ALA A 120 -4.73 2.24 2.84
C ALA A 120 -3.94 1.07 3.45
N LYS A 121 -4.61 0.14 4.14
CA LYS A 121 -3.94 -1.05 4.70
C LYS A 121 -3.36 -1.94 3.60
N ILE A 122 -4.08 -2.16 2.50
CA ILE A 122 -3.58 -2.95 1.37
C ILE A 122 -2.34 -2.30 0.76
N ILE A 123 -2.39 -0.98 0.50
CA ILE A 123 -1.25 -0.22 -0.04
C ILE A 123 -0.05 -0.32 0.89
N ILE A 124 -0.23 -0.03 2.19
CA ILE A 124 0.85 -0.11 3.17
C ILE A 124 1.43 -1.54 3.25
N SER A 125 0.57 -2.57 3.20
CA SER A 125 1.01 -3.98 3.19
C SER A 125 1.89 -4.31 1.98
N LEU A 126 1.50 -3.84 0.79
CA LEU A 126 2.28 -4.04 -0.44
C LEU A 126 3.64 -3.33 -0.35
N VAL A 127 3.66 -2.08 0.13
CA VAL A 127 4.91 -1.32 0.29
C VAL A 127 5.85 -1.98 1.31
N LEU A 128 5.31 -2.51 2.41
CA LEU A 128 6.08 -3.26 3.39
C LEU A 128 6.63 -4.57 2.83
N LEU A 129 5.82 -5.29 2.04
CA LEU A 129 6.20 -6.57 1.44
C LEU A 129 7.33 -6.42 0.42
N PHE A 130 7.21 -5.44 -0.50
CA PHE A 130 8.23 -5.19 -1.52
C PHE A 130 9.41 -4.37 -1.00
N GLY A 131 9.24 -3.67 0.14
CA GLY A 131 10.28 -2.82 0.70
C GLY A 131 10.60 -1.57 -0.13
N ASN A 132 9.81 -1.31 -1.17
CA ASN A 132 10.00 -0.22 -2.13
C ASN A 132 8.63 0.38 -2.49
N GLY A 133 8.53 1.72 -2.46
CA GLY A 133 7.31 2.45 -2.80
C GLY A 133 7.03 2.60 -4.31
N LEU A 134 7.94 2.20 -5.19
CA LEU A 134 7.77 2.36 -6.65
C LEU A 134 6.57 1.57 -7.21
N VAL A 135 6.15 0.50 -6.54
CA VAL A 135 4.89 -0.23 -6.85
C VAL A 135 3.67 0.70 -6.84
N PHE A 136 3.75 1.82 -6.12
CA PHE A 136 2.68 2.80 -6.05
C PHE A 136 2.50 3.61 -7.34
N ILE A 137 3.54 3.77 -8.16
CA ILE A 137 3.46 4.52 -9.43
C ILE A 137 2.41 3.91 -10.37
N PRO A 138 2.48 2.61 -10.74
CA PRO A 138 1.45 2.01 -11.59
C PRO A 138 0.09 1.94 -10.91
N ILE A 139 0.03 1.83 -9.57
CA ILE A 139 -1.23 1.88 -8.82
C ILE A 139 -1.90 3.26 -8.95
N VAL A 140 -1.16 4.35 -8.77
CA VAL A 140 -1.69 5.72 -8.93
C VAL A 140 -2.09 5.98 -10.36
N MET A 141 -1.32 5.51 -11.35
CA MET A 141 -1.71 5.65 -12.76
C MET A 141 -3.03 4.90 -13.06
N ALA A 142 -3.16 3.65 -12.60
CA ALA A 142 -4.39 2.89 -12.74
C ALA A 142 -5.57 3.56 -12.00
N GLY A 143 -5.32 4.07 -10.80
CA GLY A 143 -6.30 4.80 -9.99
C GLY A 143 -6.72 6.12 -10.63
N GLY A 144 -5.79 6.86 -11.23
CA GLY A 144 -6.06 8.11 -11.95
C GLY A 144 -6.91 7.87 -13.19
N ILE A 145 -6.59 6.84 -13.98
CA ILE A 145 -7.40 6.42 -15.13
C ILE A 145 -8.81 6.03 -14.67
N GLN A 146 -8.92 5.25 -13.59
CA GLN A 146 -10.20 4.89 -13.01
C GLN A 146 -10.99 6.13 -12.56
N GLY A 147 -10.38 7.06 -11.83
CA GLY A 147 -11.00 8.32 -11.42
C GLY A 147 -11.52 9.15 -12.59
N LEU A 148 -10.73 9.27 -13.67
CA LEU A 148 -11.12 9.92 -14.92
C LEU A 148 -12.33 9.24 -15.57
N LEU A 149 -12.31 7.91 -15.68
CA LEU A 149 -13.44 7.14 -16.22
C LEU A 149 -14.70 7.28 -15.38
N GLY A 150 -14.59 7.37 -14.06
CA GLY A 150 -15.73 7.63 -13.16
C GLY A 150 -16.33 9.01 -13.36
N LEU A 151 -15.47 10.01 -13.58
CA LEU A 151 -15.90 11.37 -13.86
C LEU A 151 -16.65 11.45 -15.20
N MET A 152 -16.16 10.76 -16.23
CA MET A 152 -16.82 10.65 -17.54
C MET A 152 -18.13 9.86 -17.49
N THR A 153 -18.19 8.79 -16.67
CA THR A 153 -19.37 7.92 -16.58
C THR A 153 -20.37 8.36 -15.50
N ARG A 154 -20.13 9.50 -14.82
CA ARG A 154 -20.90 10.01 -13.66
C ARG A 154 -21.19 8.95 -12.58
N LYS A 155 -20.36 7.90 -12.48
CA LYS A 155 -20.51 6.87 -11.45
C LYS A 155 -19.87 7.35 -10.15
N LYS A 156 -20.69 7.44 -9.11
CA LYS A 156 -20.34 8.05 -7.80
C LYS A 156 -19.29 7.29 -7.00
N THR A 157 -19.07 5.99 -7.27
CA THR A 157 -18.14 5.14 -6.51
C THR A 157 -17.44 4.11 -7.39
N ILE A 158 -16.13 4.27 -7.56
CA ILE A 158 -15.28 3.31 -8.27
C ILE A 158 -14.49 2.51 -7.23
N PRO A 159 -14.47 1.18 -7.32
CA PRO A 159 -13.71 0.33 -6.41
C PRO A 159 -12.20 0.50 -6.66
N TYR A 160 -11.50 1.15 -5.73
CA TYR A 160 -10.06 1.43 -5.82
C TYR A 160 -9.20 0.15 -5.73
N THR A 161 -9.74 -0.92 -5.17
CA THR A 161 -9.07 -2.24 -5.11
C THR A 161 -8.72 -2.79 -6.51
N VAL A 162 -9.50 -2.44 -7.53
CA VAL A 162 -9.24 -2.85 -8.92
C VAL A 162 -8.01 -2.13 -9.47
N ALA A 163 -7.88 -0.82 -9.24
CA ALA A 163 -6.66 -0.07 -9.61
C ALA A 163 -5.42 -0.59 -8.87
N ILE A 164 -5.54 -0.87 -7.57
CA ILE A 164 -4.45 -1.42 -6.77
C ILE A 164 -3.99 -2.78 -7.35
N THR A 165 -4.94 -3.65 -7.69
CA THR A 165 -4.63 -4.97 -8.26
C THR A 165 -3.98 -4.85 -9.63
N LEU A 166 -4.55 -4.05 -10.54
CA LEU A 166 -3.99 -3.83 -11.88
C LEU A 166 -2.61 -3.18 -11.83
N GLY A 167 -2.41 -2.19 -10.96
CA GLY A 167 -1.12 -1.54 -10.78
C GLY A 167 -0.07 -2.52 -10.25
N THR A 168 -0.44 -3.38 -9.30
CA THR A 168 0.45 -4.42 -8.76
C THR A 168 0.81 -5.47 -9.81
N VAL A 169 -0.15 -5.94 -10.61
CA VAL A 169 0.10 -6.86 -11.73
C VAL A 169 1.06 -6.23 -12.75
N THR A 170 0.86 -4.96 -13.08
CA THR A 170 1.72 -4.23 -14.03
C THR A 170 3.14 -4.11 -13.49
N TRP A 171 3.30 -3.79 -12.20
CA TRP A 171 4.61 -3.75 -11.55
C TRP A 171 5.34 -5.09 -11.61
N LEU A 172 4.62 -6.18 -11.31
CA LEU A 172 5.17 -7.54 -11.34
C LEU A 172 5.60 -7.94 -12.75
N TYR A 173 4.81 -7.59 -13.77
CA TYR A 173 5.20 -7.80 -15.16
C TYR A 173 6.50 -7.06 -15.52
N LEU A 174 6.62 -5.78 -15.14
CA LEU A 174 7.78 -4.96 -15.45
C LEU A 174 9.07 -5.39 -14.72
N THR A 175 8.95 -6.03 -13.56
CA THR A 175 10.10 -6.37 -12.69
C THR A 175 10.53 -7.84 -12.77
N VAL A 176 9.61 -8.75 -13.12
CA VAL A 176 9.87 -10.21 -13.13
C VAL A 176 9.98 -10.79 -14.54
N VAL A 177 9.18 -10.28 -15.48
CA VAL A 177 9.07 -10.85 -16.85
C VAL A 177 10.03 -10.19 -17.83
N ARG A 178 10.56 -9.00 -17.49
CA ARG A 178 11.49 -8.22 -18.31
C ARG A 178 12.92 -8.41 -17.86
#